data_AF-A0A9D0ZDG7-F1
#
_entry.id   AF-A0A9D0ZDG7-F1
#
_cell.length_a   1.000
_cell.length_b   1.000
_cell.length_c   1.000
_cell.angle_alpha   90.00
_cell.angle_beta   90.00
_cell.angle_gamma   90.00
#
_symmetry.space_group_name_H-M   'P 1'
#
loop_
_entity.id
_entity.type
_entity.pdbx_description
1 polymer ?
#
loop_
_entity_poly.entity_id
_entity_poly.type
_entity_poly.pdbx_seq_one_letter_code
_entity_poly.pdbx_strand_id
1 'polypeptide(L)' 'MQKAILASLAGRLGCEYRLATPEEESKGIDGYVGDTAYSVKPDTYRAKASLPERIDVKMIYYKKNRGKLELEIDD' A
#
# COMPACT_ATOMS: atom_id res chain seq x y z
N MET A 1 5.26 9.52 1.51
CA MET A 1 4.50 8.69 2.46
C MET A 1 4.58 7.21 2.10
N GLN A 2 4.28 6.84 0.83
CA GLN A 2 4.33 5.44 0.36
C GLN A 2 5.68 4.76 0.66
N LYS A 3 6.82 5.42 0.40
CA LYS A 3 8.16 4.88 0.70
C LYS A 3 8.33 4.40 2.14
N ALA A 4 7.88 5.20 3.12
CA ALA A 4 8.02 4.85 4.54
C ALA A 4 7.12 3.67 4.93
N ILE A 5 5.94 3.58 4.32
CA ILE A 5 4.98 2.50 4.55
C ILE A 5 5.50 1.19 3.96
N LEU A 6 5.96 1.22 2.71
CA LEU A 6 6.58 0.07 2.05
C LEU A 6 7.84 -0.39 2.77
N ALA A 7 8.71 0.54 3.20
CA ALA A 7 9.92 0.21 3.97
C ALA A 7 9.58 -0.41 5.33
N SER A 8 8.57 0.11 6.03
CA SER A 8 8.10 -0.45 7.30
C SER A 8 7.54 -1.86 7.10
N LEU A 9 6.78 -2.08 6.03
CA LEU A 9 6.25 -3.40 5.68
C LEU A 9 7.36 -4.40 5.31
N ALA A 10 8.29 -3.99 4.46
CA ALA A 10 9.49 -4.76 4.11
C ALA A 10 10.27 -5.20 5.34
N GLY A 11 10.52 -4.28 6.28
CA GLY A 11 11.21 -4.59 7.54
C GLY A 11 10.45 -5.59 8.42
N ARG A 12 9.10 -5.59 8.38
CA ARG A 12 8.27 -6.57 9.11
C ARG A 12 8.26 -7.95 8.45
N LEU A 13 8.31 -7.98 7.12
CA LEU A 13 8.30 -9.22 6.33
C LEU A 13 9.71 -9.81 6.10
N GLY A 14 10.76 -9.04 6.39
CA GLY A 14 12.13 -9.43 6.07
C GLY A 14 12.42 -9.44 4.56
N CYS A 15 11.68 -8.66 3.78
CA CYS A 15 11.83 -8.56 2.33
C CYS A 15 12.40 -7.20 1.93
N GLU A 16 12.95 -7.09 0.73
CA GLU A 16 13.26 -5.79 0.12
C GLU A 16 11.99 -5.09 -0.39
N TYR A 17 12.03 -3.77 -0.50
CA TYR A 17 10.97 -3.01 -1.15
C TYR A 17 11.52 -2.19 -2.30
N ARG A 18 10.67 -1.95 -3.32
CA ARG A 18 10.93 -0.95 -4.36
C ARG A 18 9.70 -0.06 -4.58
N LEU A 19 9.95 1.15 -5.07
CA LEU A 19 8.88 2.01 -5.54
C LEU A 19 8.42 1.56 -6.93
N ALA A 20 7.16 1.81 -7.23
CA ALA A 20 6.60 1.57 -8.55
C ALA A 20 7.19 2.55 -9.59
N THR A 21 7.25 2.12 -10.84
CA THR A 21 7.52 2.99 -12.00
C THR A 21 6.26 3.76 -12.38
N PRO A 22 6.37 4.82 -13.20
CA PRO A 22 5.20 5.60 -13.65
C PRO A 22 4.13 4.74 -14.36
N GLU A 23 4.56 3.70 -15.06
CA GLU A 23 3.68 2.74 -15.75
C GLU A 23 2.94 1.83 -14.76
N GLU A 24 3.59 1.46 -13.66
CA GLU A 24 3.01 0.65 -12.58
C GLU A 24 2.06 1.49 -11.70
N GLU A 25 2.42 2.74 -11.40
CA GLU A 25 1.55 3.70 -10.71
C GLU A 25 0.26 3.96 -11.49
N SER A 26 0.35 4.00 -12.83
CA SER A 26 -0.83 4.12 -13.70
C SER A 26 -1.76 2.91 -13.63
N LYS A 27 -1.25 1.74 -13.19
CA LYS A 27 -2.04 0.52 -12.89
C LYS A 27 -2.52 0.47 -11.43
N GLY A 28 -2.24 1.50 -10.63
CA GLY A 28 -2.60 1.57 -9.22
C GLY A 28 -1.63 0.87 -8.27
N ILE A 29 -0.40 0.57 -8.71
CA ILE A 29 0.64 -0.02 -7.87
C ILE A 29 1.53 1.10 -7.34
N ASP A 30 1.63 1.24 -6.02
CA ASP A 30 2.47 2.26 -5.38
C ASP A 30 3.90 1.75 -5.13
N GLY A 31 4.04 0.43 -5.01
CA GLY A 31 5.34 -0.22 -4.93
C GLY A 31 5.24 -1.70 -4.65
N TYR A 32 6.40 -2.33 -4.46
CA TYR A 32 6.52 -3.77 -4.27
C TYR A 32 7.26 -4.04 -2.97
N VAL A 33 6.86 -5.11 -2.29
CA VAL A 33 7.59 -5.68 -1.16
C VAL A 33 7.84 -7.15 -1.49
N GLY A 34 9.10 -7.50 -1.71
CA GLY A 34 9.48 -8.73 -2.40
C GLY A 34 8.87 -8.77 -3.80
N ASP A 35 8.18 -9.86 -4.11
CA ASP A 35 7.45 -10.06 -5.38
C ASP A 35 6.01 -9.55 -5.35
N THR A 36 5.50 -9.10 -4.18
CA THR A 36 4.10 -8.69 -4.05
C THR A 36 3.93 -7.20 -4.34
N ALA A 37 3.00 -6.87 -5.24
CA ALA A 37 2.58 -5.51 -5.54
C ALA A 37 1.62 -4.99 -4.47
N TYR A 38 1.85 -3.76 -4.01
CA TYR A 38 1.02 -3.08 -3.03
C TYR A 38 0.54 -1.71 -3.51
N SER A 39 -0.70 -1.37 -3.17
CA SER A 39 -1.24 -0.02 -3.31
C SER A 39 -1.43 0.62 -1.93
N VAL A 40 -0.93 1.83 -1.74
CA VAL A 40 -0.94 2.53 -0.45
C VAL A 40 -2.00 3.62 -0.50
N LYS A 41 -3.10 3.40 0.22
CA LYS A 41 -4.23 4.33 0.25
C LYS A 41 -4.53 4.80 1.67
N PRO A 42 -5.04 6.04 1.85
CA PRO A 42 -5.51 6.45 3.16
C PRO A 42 -6.78 5.66 3.54
N ASP A 43 -6.95 5.34 4.82
CA ASP A 43 -8.12 4.63 5.38
C ASP A 43 -9.46 5.27 4.98
N THR A 44 -9.49 6.57 4.73
CA THR A 44 -10.70 7.28 4.24
C THR A 44 -11.20 6.80 2.88
N TYR A 45 -10.37 6.10 2.09
CA TYR A 45 -10.78 5.46 0.84
C TYR A 45 -11.50 4.13 1.08
N ARG A 46 -11.24 3.44 2.20
CA ARG A 46 -11.91 2.19 2.57
C ARG A 46 -13.43 2.38 2.70
N ALA A 47 -13.84 3.47 3.35
CA ALA A 47 -15.25 3.83 3.52
C ALA A 47 -15.98 4.20 2.22
N LYS A 48 -15.23 4.48 1.14
CA LYS A 48 -15.79 4.80 -0.19
C LYS A 48 -15.71 3.62 -1.16
N ALA A 49 -15.27 2.44 -0.71
CA ALA A 49 -15.01 1.29 -1.56
C ALA A 49 -16.29 0.57 -2.04
N SER A 50 -17.08 1.27 -2.86
CA SER A 50 -17.77 0.65 -4.00
C SER A 50 -16.81 0.65 -5.20
N LEU A 51 -15.60 0.09 -5.05
CA LEU A 51 -14.67 -0.09 -6.16
C LEU A 51 -14.69 -1.57 -6.57
N PRO A 52 -15.55 -1.95 -7.52
CA PRO A 52 -15.68 -3.31 -8.01
C PRO A 52 -14.66 -3.59 -9.12
N GLU A 53 -13.39 -3.30 -8.87
CA GLU A 53 -12.33 -3.64 -9.81
C GLU A 53 -11.42 -4.63 -9.11
N ARG A 54 -11.39 -5.85 -9.65
CA ARG A 54 -10.42 -6.90 -9.31
C ARG A 54 -9.03 -6.38 -9.66
N ILE A 55 -8.47 -5.51 -8.83
CA ILE A 55 -7.09 -5.11 -8.93
C ILE A 55 -6.31 -6.19 -8.16
N ASP A 56 -5.50 -6.96 -8.88
CA ASP A 56 -4.71 -8.08 -8.36
C ASP A 56 -3.49 -7.59 -7.56
N VAL A 57 -3.71 -6.66 -6.64
CA VAL A 57 -2.65 -6.01 -5.84
C VAL A 57 -3.14 -5.88 -4.40
N LYS A 58 -2.24 -6.09 -3.44
CA LYS A 58 -2.60 -5.98 -2.02
C LYS A 58 -2.78 -4.51 -1.64
N MET A 59 -3.83 -4.19 -0.90
CA MET A 59 -4.06 -2.81 -0.45
C MET A 59 -3.51 -2.60 0.96
N ILE A 60 -2.74 -1.53 1.14
CA ILE A 60 -2.28 -1.04 2.43
C ILE A 60 -3.05 0.23 2.74
N TYR A 61 -3.88 0.16 3.77
CA TYR A 61 -4.59 1.30 4.31
C TYR A 61 -3.78 1.93 5.44
N TYR A 62 -3.45 3.21 5.30
CA TYR A 62 -2.83 3.96 6.38
C TYR A 62 -3.80 4.95 7.02
N LYS A 63 -3.75 5.03 8.35
CA LYS A 63 -4.52 5.97 9.15
C LYS A 63 -3.57 6.81 9.99
N LYS A 64 -3.62 8.13 9.79
CA LYS A 64 -2.84 9.09 10.58
C LYS A 64 -3.71 9.59 11.73
N ASN A 65 -3.39 9.18 12.95
CA ASN A 65 -4.14 9.52 14.16
C ASN A 65 -3.23 10.27 15.14
N ARG A 66 -3.41 11.59 15.33
CA ARG A 66 -2.64 12.49 16.25
C ARG A 66 -1.28 11.94 16.74
N GLY A 67 -0.35 11.72 15.81
CA GLY A 67 1.04 11.29 16.09
C GLY A 67 1.34 9.79 15.90
N LYS A 68 0.33 8.94 15.74
CA LYS A 68 0.46 7.52 15.39
C LYS A 68 0.08 7.28 13.93
N LEU A 69 0.83 6.40 13.27
CA LEU A 69 0.51 5.90 11.94
C LEU A 69 0.09 4.44 12.08
N GLU A 70 -1.18 4.15 11.83
CA GLU A 70 -1.71 2.79 11.83
C GLU A 70 -1.70 2.28 10.38
N LEU A 71 -1.23 1.05 10.16
CA LEU A 71 -1.13 0.40 8.86
C LEU A 71 -1.92 -0.90 8.90
N GLU A 72 -2.92 -1.01 8.05
CA GLU A 72 -3.77 -2.20 7.89
C GLU A 72 -3.59 -2.74 6.47
N ILE A 73 -3.43 -4.06 6.32
CA ILE A 73 -3.25 -4.72 5.02
C ILE A 73 -4.54 -5.50 4.77
N ASP A 74 -5.16 -5.25 3.63
CA ASP A 74 -6.32 -6.00 3.14
C ASP A 74 -5.81 -7.18 2.30
N ASP A 75 -6.32 -8.39 2.58
CA ASP A 75 -5.93 -9.65 1.93
C ASP A 75 -6.92 -10.05 0.83
#